data_AF-G3UML9-F1
#
_entry.id   AF-G3UML9-F1
#
_cell.length_a   1.000
_cell.length_b   1.000
_cell.length_c   1.000
_cell.angle_alpha   90.00
_cell.angle_beta   90.00
_cell.angle_gamma   90.00
#
_symmetry.space_group_name_H-M   'P 1'
#
loop_
_entity.id
_entity.type
_entity.pdbx_description
1 polymer ?
#
loop_
_entity_poly.entity_id
_entity_poly.type
_entity_poly.pdbx_seq_one_letter_code
_entity_poly.pdbx_strand_id
1 'polypeptide(L)' 'RFFFQVHHFMELCWDKCVEKPGNRLDSRTENCLSSCVNRFIDTTLAITSRFAQIVQKGG' A
#
# COMPACT_ATOMS: atom_id res chain seq x y z
N ARG A 1 10.95 -8.46 -9.20
CA ARG A 1 10.74 -7.41 -8.18
C ARG A 1 9.36 -6.75 -8.26
N PHE A 2 8.97 -6.18 -9.41
CA PHE A 2 7.63 -5.58 -9.59
C PHE A 2 6.48 -6.55 -9.28
N PHE A 3 6.48 -7.74 -9.88
CA PHE A 3 5.42 -8.74 -9.65
C PHE A 3 5.25 -9.12 -8.17
N PHE A 4 6.34 -9.27 -7.42
CA PHE A 4 6.28 -9.54 -5.98
C PHE A 4 5.60 -8.39 -5.21
N GLN A 5 5.92 -7.15 -5.57
CA GLN A 5 5.29 -5.98 -4.97
C GLN A 5 3.79 -5.90 -5.30
N VAL A 6 3.41 -6.25 -6.54
CA VAL A 6 2.01 -6.34 -6.95
C VAL A 6 1.27 -7.40 -6.13
N HIS A 7 1.82 -8.61 -6.00
CA HIS A 7 1.21 -9.67 -5.19
C HIS A 7 1.05 -9.25 -3.72
N HIS A 8 2.09 -8.67 -3.13
CA HIS A 8 2.04 -8.17 -1.76
C HIS A 8 0.96 -7.09 -1.56
N PHE A 9 0.82 -6.16 -2.49
CA PHE A 9 -0.25 -5.15 -2.43
C PHE A 9 -1.63 -5.76 -2.62
N MET A 10 -1.74 -6.76 -3.49
CA MET A 10 -2.99 -7.46 -3.71
C MET A 10 -3.46 -8.13 -2.42
N GLU A 11 -2.60 -8.91 -1.75
CA GLU A 11 -2.94 -9.57 -0.48
C GLU A 11 -3.27 -8.55 0.61
N LEU A 12 -2.38 -7.58 0.85
CA LEU A 12 -2.54 -6.60 1.94
C LEU A 12 -3.80 -5.76 1.77
N CYS A 13 -4.04 -5.21 0.58
CA CYS A 13 -5.19 -4.35 0.35
C CYS A 13 -6.49 -5.13 0.23
N TRP A 14 -6.44 -6.39 -0.23
CA TRP A 14 -7.60 -7.27 -0.24
C TRP A 14 -8.12 -7.50 1.17
N ASP A 15 -7.24 -7.89 2.10
CA ASP A 15 -7.60 -8.12 3.50
C ASP A 15 -8.14 -6.88 4.22
N LYS A 16 -7.76 -5.67 3.75
CA LYS A 16 -8.21 -4.40 4.35
C LYS A 16 -9.50 -3.85 3.78
N CYS A 17 -9.77 -4.10 2.50
CA CYS A 17 -10.84 -3.43 1.78
C CYS A 17 -11.98 -4.37 1.38
N VAL A 18 -11.74 -5.68 1.26
CA VAL A 18 -12.71 -6.63 0.73
C VAL A 18 -13.24 -7.52 1.85
N GLU A 19 -14.35 -7.10 2.48
CA GLU A 19 -15.00 -7.88 3.54
C GLU A 19 -15.81 -9.07 3.00
N LYS A 20 -16.58 -8.85 1.93
CA LYS A 20 -17.43 -9.87 1.29
C LYS A 20 -17.24 -9.84 -0.22
N PRO A 21 -16.68 -10.92 -0.82
CA PRO A 21 -16.56 -10.99 -2.26
C PRO A 21 -17.95 -11.13 -2.91
N GLY A 22 -18.28 -10.20 -3.78
CA GLY A 22 -19.47 -10.24 -4.63
C GLY A 22 -19.11 -10.43 -6.10
N ASN A 23 -20.11 -10.47 -6.98
CA ASN A 23 -19.90 -10.59 -8.43
C ASN A 23 -19.20 -9.37 -9.04
N ARG A 24 -19.20 -8.23 -8.32
CA ARG A 24 -18.54 -6.98 -8.69
C ARG A 24 -18.06 -6.27 -7.43
N LEU A 25 -16.98 -5.51 -7.55
CA LEU A 25 -16.58 -4.55 -6.53
C LEU A 25 -17.55 -3.37 -6.57
N ASP A 26 -18.00 -2.91 -5.42
CA ASP A 26 -18.71 -1.64 -5.34
C ASP A 26 -17.73 -0.47 -5.37
N SER A 27 -18.23 0.73 -5.66
CA SER A 27 -17.39 1.94 -5.76
C SER A 27 -16.62 2.24 -4.47
N ARG A 28 -17.16 1.86 -3.31
CA ARG A 28 -16.48 2.03 -2.02
C ARG A 28 -15.25 1.14 -1.94
N THR A 29 -15.39 -0.11 -2.34
CA THR A 29 -14.32 -1.11 -2.34
C THR A 29 -13.23 -0.75 -3.34
N GLU A 30 -13.60 -0.33 -4.56
CA GLU A 30 -12.66 0.16 -5.57
C GLU A 30 -11.84 1.37 -5.07
N ASN A 31 -12.51 2.35 -4.49
CA ASN A 31 -11.86 3.53 -3.91
C ASN A 31 -10.95 3.18 -2.72
N CYS A 32 -11.36 2.21 -1.88
CA CYS A 32 -10.54 1.71 -0.79
C CYS A 32 -9.25 1.06 -1.32
N LEU A 33 -9.34 0.18 -2.30
CA LEU A 33 -8.19 -0.50 -2.89
C LEU A 33 -7.19 0.49 -3.49
N SER A 34 -7.68 1.46 -4.29
CA SER A 34 -6.84 2.53 -4.85
C SER A 34 -6.15 3.36 -3.76
N SER A 35 -6.91 3.77 -2.73
CA SER A 35 -6.37 4.54 -1.60
C SER A 35 -5.38 3.74 -0.76
N CYS A 36 -5.60 2.43 -0.60
CA CYS A 36 -4.72 1.53 0.16
C CYS A 36 -3.34 1.46 -0.47
N VAL A 37 -3.27 1.22 -1.78
CA VAL A 37 -1.99 1.15 -2.51
C VAL A 37 -1.25 2.48 -2.45
N ASN A 38 -1.94 3.60 -2.72
CA ASN A 38 -1.33 4.94 -2.66
C ASN A 38 -0.78 5.23 -1.26
N ARG A 39 -1.57 5.00 -0.21
CA ARG A 39 -1.14 5.21 1.19
C ARG A 39 0.06 4.34 1.57
N PHE A 40 0.10 3.10 1.11
CA PHE A 40 1.24 2.22 1.40
C PHE A 40 2.53 2.76 0.77
N ILE A 41 2.47 3.18 -0.50
CA ILE A 41 3.61 3.73 -1.21
C ILE A 41 4.08 5.02 -0.53
N ASP A 42 3.17 5.96 -0.27
CA ASP A 42 3.48 7.25 0.36
C ASP A 42 4.12 7.06 1.73
N THR A 43 3.55 6.17 2.55
CA THR A 43 4.07 5.88 3.89
C THR A 43 5.45 5.24 3.83
N THR A 44 5.66 4.29 2.91
CA THR A 44 6.95 3.63 2.73
C THR A 44 8.03 4.63 2.30
N LEU A 45 7.71 5.53 1.36
CA LEU A 45 8.60 6.59 0.92
C LEU A 45 8.91 7.57 2.06
N ALA A 46 7.89 7.99 2.82
CA ALA A 46 8.06 8.90 3.93
C ALA A 46 9.00 8.31 5.01
N ILE A 47 8.77 7.06 5.40
CA ILE A 47 9.58 6.34 6.39
C ILE A 47 11.03 6.21 5.88
N THR A 48 11.21 5.67 4.68
CA THR A 48 12.54 5.48 4.08
C THR A 48 13.31 6.80 3.98
N SER A 49 12.64 7.88 3.58
CA SER A 49 13.26 9.21 3.49
C SER A 49 13.70 9.72 4.85
N ARG A 50 12.92 9.51 5.91
CA ARG A 50 13.31 9.92 7.27
C ARG A 50 14.49 9.11 7.78
N PHE A 51 14.50 7.80 7.57
CA PHE A 51 15.65 6.97 7.92
C PHE A 51 16.92 7.40 7.20
N ALA A 52 16.84 7.66 5.88
CA ALA A 52 18.00 8.14 5.11
C ALA A 52 18.54 9.47 5.66
N GLN A 53 17.66 10.41 6.03
CA GLN A 53 18.06 11.68 6.65
C GLN A 53 18.74 11.50 8.01
N ILE A 54 18.27 10.56 8.83
CA ILE A 54 18.87 10.27 10.15
C ILE A 54 20.27 9.68 9.95
N VAL A 55 20.42 8.70 9.05
CA VAL A 55 21.72 8.07 8.77
C VAL A 55 22.74 9.10 8.24
N GLN A 56 22.33 9.99 7.33
CA GLN A 56 23.23 11.01 6.77
C GLN A 56 23.70 12.05 7.80
N LYS A 57 22.91 12.32 8.83
CA LYS A 57 23.25 13.30 9.90
C LYS A 57 24.03 12.69 11.06
N GLY A 58 24.03 11.36 11.18
CA GLY A 58 24.72 10.63 12.25
C GLY A 58 26.10 10.09 11.86
N GLY A 59 26.66 10.55 10.74
CA GLY A 59 28.05 10.30 10.32
C GLY A 59 28.94 11.49 10.61
#